data_AF-A0A2U9C982-F1
#
_entry.id   AF-A0A2U9C982-F1
#
_cell.length_a   1.000
_cell.length_b   1.000
_cell.length_c   1.000
_cell.angle_alpha   90.00
_cell.angle_beta   90.00
_cell.angle_gamma   90.00
#
_symmetry.space_group_name_H-M   'P 1'
#
loop_
_entity.id
_entity.type
_entity.pdbx_description
1 polymer ?
#
loop_
_entity_poly.entity_id
_entity_poly.type
_entity_poly.pdbx_seq_one_letter_code
_entity_poly.pdbx_strand_id
1 'polypeptide(L)'
;MKTNQLEDPRTPKMPQGVCEQELDHALEEISKMTSEDNRGPLENLYGLKFPNCERHGLYNLKQCNMSTHGQRGECWCVNPLTGVQIPASPKVRGDPNCNQFQEEFREMPTAATSL
;
A
#
# COMPACT_ATOMS: atom_id res chain seq x y z
N MET A 1 21.89 -4.01 -35.50
CA MET A 1 20.50 -3.59 -35.77
C MET A 1 19.98 -2.91 -34.52
N LYS A 2 19.33 -1.74 -34.69
CA LYS A 2 18.99 -0.77 -33.64
C LYS A 2 18.05 -1.33 -32.57
N THR A 3 18.33 -0.91 -31.34
CA THR A 3 17.59 -1.05 -30.09
C THR A 3 16.12 -0.60 -30.22
N ASN A 4 15.18 -1.36 -29.66
CA ASN A 4 13.83 -0.89 -29.35
C ASN A 4 13.54 -1.16 -27.87
N GLN A 5 14.20 -0.40 -27.00
CA GLN A 5 13.69 -0.16 -25.66
C GLN A 5 12.52 0.81 -25.84
N LEU A 6 11.29 0.30 -25.77
CA LEU A 6 10.12 1.17 -25.68
C LEU A 6 10.09 1.70 -24.25
N GLU A 7 10.88 2.75 -24.02
CA GLU A 7 10.76 3.59 -22.85
C GLU A 7 9.39 4.26 -22.95
N ASP A 8 8.44 3.88 -22.10
CA ASP A 8 7.15 4.57 -22.03
C ASP A 8 7.42 6.01 -21.55
N PRO A 9 7.10 7.01 -22.39
CA PRO A 9 7.52 8.38 -22.13
C PRO A 9 6.63 8.97 -21.03
N ARG A 10 7.16 8.99 -19.79
CA ARG A 10 6.79 9.93 -18.73
C ARG A 10 5.31 10.27 -18.74
N THR A 11 4.46 9.30 -18.38
CA THR A 11 3.14 9.66 -17.88
C THR A 11 3.41 10.67 -16.75
N PRO A 12 2.83 11.89 -16.79
CA PRO A 12 2.97 12.81 -15.68
C PRO A 12 2.44 12.07 -14.47
N LYS A 13 3.33 11.65 -13.56
CA LYS A 13 2.92 11.07 -12.29
C LYS A 13 2.08 12.18 -11.64
N MET A 14 0.75 12.04 -11.72
CA MET A 14 -0.21 12.87 -10.98
C MET A 14 0.31 12.97 -9.55
N PRO A 15 0.06 14.07 -8.80
CA PRO A 15 0.59 14.23 -7.44
C PRO A 15 0.39 12.92 -6.67
N GLN A 16 1.46 12.12 -6.55
CA GLN A 16 1.29 10.73 -6.15
C GLN A 16 0.91 10.80 -4.69
N GLY A 17 -0.25 10.24 -4.35
CA GLY A 17 -0.64 10.15 -2.95
C GLY A 17 0.44 9.37 -2.18
N VAL A 18 0.57 9.64 -0.88
CA VAL A 18 1.65 9.09 -0.04
C VAL A 18 1.74 7.56 -0.16
N CYS A 19 0.61 6.87 -0.26
CA CYS A 19 0.58 5.42 -0.43
C CYS A 19 1.23 4.97 -1.75
N GLU A 20 0.94 5.67 -2.86
CA GLU A 20 1.48 5.32 -4.18
C GLU A 20 2.99 5.57 -4.25
N GLN A 21 3.48 6.61 -3.58
CA GLN A 21 4.91 6.84 -3.45
C GLN A 21 5.61 5.74 -2.63
N GLU A 22 5.01 5.28 -1.53
CA GLU A 22 5.53 4.14 -0.76
C GLU A 22 5.52 2.84 -1.57
N LEU A 23 4.49 2.63 -2.40
CA LEU A 23 4.41 1.48 -3.28
C LEU A 23 5.52 1.52 -4.35
N ASP A 24 5.77 2.67 -4.97
CA ASP A 24 6.85 2.84 -5.96
C ASP A 24 8.22 2.53 -5.34
N HIS A 25 8.47 2.99 -4.12
CA HIS A 25 9.70 2.67 -3.39
C HIS A 25 9.85 1.17 -3.12
N ALA A 26 8.78 0.50 -2.67
CA ALA A 26 8.80 -0.95 -2.46
C ALA A 26 9.09 -1.71 -3.77
N LEU A 27 8.54 -1.26 -4.90
CA LEU A 27 8.80 -1.84 -6.22
C LEU A 27 10.23 -1.61 -6.69
N GLU A 28 10.81 -0.44 -6.44
CA GLU A 28 12.21 -0.15 -6.76
C GLU A 28 13.15 -1.06 -5.96
N GLU A 29 12.84 -1.30 -4.68
CA GLU A 29 13.60 -2.21 -3.81
C GLU A 29 13.59 -3.65 -4.37
N ILE A 30 12.44 -4.13 -4.85
CA ILE A 30 12.33 -5.44 -5.53
C ILE A 30 13.18 -5.48 -6.80
N SER A 31 13.13 -4.43 -7.61
CA SER A 31 13.91 -4.36 -8.85
C SER A 31 15.41 -4.46 -8.57
N LYS A 32 15.88 -3.92 -7.43
CA LYS A 32 17.28 -4.04 -7.00
C LYS A 32 17.59 -5.47 -6.54
N MET A 33 16.72 -6.11 -5.77
CA MET A 33 16.92 -7.48 -5.26
C MET A 33 16.85 -8.56 -6.36
N THR A 34 16.08 -8.31 -7.42
CA THR A 34 15.96 -9.24 -8.56
C THR A 34 17.09 -9.11 -9.59
N SER A 35 17.97 -8.11 -9.42
CA SER A 35 19.17 -7.97 -10.24
C SER A 35 20.15 -9.13 -10.03
N GLU A 36 20.82 -9.55 -11.10
CA GLU A 36 21.56 -10.83 -11.13
C GLU A 36 22.66 -10.97 -10.06
N ASP A 37 23.21 -9.85 -9.58
CA ASP A 37 24.26 -9.79 -8.54
C ASP A 37 23.73 -9.91 -7.09
N ASN A 38 22.44 -9.69 -6.83
CA ASN A 38 21.86 -9.64 -5.48
C ASN A 38 20.64 -10.55 -5.30
N ARG A 39 20.60 -11.68 -6.02
CA ARG A 39 19.54 -12.69 -5.91
C ARG A 39 19.57 -13.36 -4.53
N GLY A 40 19.02 -12.67 -3.54
CA GLY A 40 18.72 -13.22 -2.22
C GLY A 40 17.59 -14.26 -2.29
N PRO A 41 17.37 -15.02 -1.22
CA PRO A 41 16.25 -15.94 -1.10
C PRO A 41 14.91 -15.24 -1.38
N LEU A 42 13.95 -15.98 -1.96
CA LEU A 42 12.58 -15.49 -2.18
C LEU A 42 11.94 -15.02 -0.86
N GLU A 43 12.38 -15.55 0.29
CA GLU A 43 12.05 -15.09 1.63
C GLU A 43 12.21 -13.58 1.85
N ASN A 44 13.20 -12.94 1.22
CA ASN A 44 13.42 -11.50 1.39
C ASN A 44 12.25 -10.68 0.84
N LEU A 45 11.57 -11.16 -0.21
CA LEU A 45 10.38 -10.51 -0.77
C LEU A 45 9.18 -10.56 0.18
N TYR A 46 9.04 -11.63 0.97
CA TYR A 46 7.97 -11.71 1.98
C TYR A 46 8.19 -10.76 3.17
N GLY A 47 9.43 -10.30 3.37
CA GLY A 47 9.76 -9.27 4.35
C GLY A 47 9.36 -7.86 3.91
N LEU A 48 9.27 -7.62 2.60
CA LEU A 48 8.89 -6.32 2.05
C LEU A 48 7.43 -5.98 2.37
N LYS A 49 7.20 -4.73 2.77
CA LYS A 49 5.87 -4.21 3.08
C LYS A 49 5.31 -3.51 1.86
N PHE A 50 4.23 -4.08 1.33
CA PHE A 50 3.47 -3.51 0.23
C PHE A 50 2.25 -2.80 0.78
N PRO A 51 2.17 -1.46 0.67
CA PRO A 51 0.96 -0.76 1.04
C PRO A 51 -0.12 -1.03 -0.01
N ASN A 52 -1.31 -1.43 0.45
CA ASN A 52 -2.48 -1.55 -0.41
C ASN A 52 -3.03 -0.15 -0.67
N CYS A 53 -2.90 0.36 -1.89
CA CYS A 53 -3.41 1.69 -2.25
C CYS A 53 -4.76 1.62 -2.96
N GLU A 54 -5.57 2.66 -2.79
CA GLU A 54 -6.75 2.90 -3.61
C GLU A 54 -6.37 3.69 -4.88
N ARG A 55 -7.24 3.69 -5.90
CA ARG A 55 -7.03 4.37 -7.20
C ARG A 55 -6.58 5.83 -7.11
N HIS A 56 -6.95 6.53 -6.04
CA HIS A 56 -6.64 7.95 -5.85
C HIS A 56 -5.30 8.19 -5.12
N GLY A 57 -4.50 7.15 -4.87
CA GLY A 57 -3.21 7.26 -4.17
C GLY A 57 -3.33 7.35 -2.63
N LEU A 58 -4.54 7.21 -2.09
CA LEU A 58 -4.79 7.04 -0.65
C LEU A 58 -4.57 5.59 -0.23
N TYR A 59 -4.38 5.36 1.07
CA TYR A 59 -4.32 4.01 1.61
C TYR A 59 -5.69 3.35 1.53
N ASN A 60 -5.72 2.09 1.12
CA ASN A 60 -6.90 1.26 1.31
C ASN A 60 -7.18 1.12 2.80
N LEU A 61 -8.44 1.30 3.19
CA LEU A 61 -8.87 1.14 4.59
C LEU A 61 -8.43 -0.21 5.17
N LYS A 62 -8.39 -1.27 4.35
CA LYS A 62 -7.88 -2.59 4.70
C LYS A 62 -6.47 -2.79 4.16
N GLN A 63 -5.52 -2.92 5.07
CA GLN A 63 -4.14 -3.32 4.77
C GLN A 63 -3.97 -4.81 5.06
N CYS A 64 -3.20 -5.51 4.23
CA CYS A 64 -2.96 -6.94 4.35
C CYS A 64 -1.49 -7.24 4.04
N ASN A 65 -0.88 -8.09 4.86
CA ASN A 65 0.39 -8.72 4.49
C ASN A 65 0.19 -9.66 3.30
N MET A 66 1.27 -9.92 2.55
CA MET A 66 1.26 -10.94 1.51
C MET A 66 0.95 -12.33 2.06
N SER A 67 0.35 -13.17 1.24
CA SER A 67 0.09 -14.57 1.59
C SER A 67 1.38 -15.38 1.53
N THR A 68 1.67 -16.14 2.59
CA THR A 68 2.87 -16.97 2.72
C THR A 68 2.48 -18.43 2.85
N HIS A 69 3.13 -19.33 2.09
CA HIS A 69 2.88 -20.78 2.14
C HIS A 69 1.39 -21.19 2.02
N GLY A 70 0.63 -20.50 1.16
CA GLY A 70 -0.80 -20.77 0.96
C GLY A 70 -1.71 -20.30 2.10
N GLN A 71 -1.18 -19.63 3.11
CA GLN A 71 -1.98 -19.00 4.17
C GLN A 71 -2.26 -17.55 3.83
N ARG A 72 -3.51 -17.12 4.07
CA ARG A 72 -3.88 -15.71 3.96
C ARG A 72 -3.02 -14.87 4.92
N GLY A 73 -2.52 -13.76 4.40
CA GLY A 73 -1.83 -12.77 5.21
C GLY A 73 -2.74 -12.20 6.30
N GLU A 74 -2.10 -11.66 7.34
CA GLU A 74 -2.80 -10.87 8.34
C GLU A 74 -3.23 -9.53 7.73
N CYS A 75 -4.45 -9.11 8.02
CA CYS A 75 -5.00 -7.83 7.62
C CYS A 75 -5.44 -7.03 8.85
N TRP A 76 -5.40 -5.71 8.72
CA TRP A 76 -5.79 -4.72 9.73
C TRP A 76 -6.42 -3.50 9.06
N CYS A 77 -7.01 -2.62 9.85
CA CYS A 77 -7.60 -1.38 9.33
C CYS A 77 -6.68 -0.19 9.58
N VAL A 78 -6.59 0.72 8.62
CA VAL A 78 -5.77 1.93 8.70
C VAL A 78 -6.57 3.18 8.34
N ASN A 79 -6.07 4.34 8.72
CA ASN A 79 -6.58 5.62 8.24
C ASN A 79 -6.24 5.79 6.73
N PRO A 80 -7.21 6.03 5.84
CA PRO A 80 -6.95 6.20 4.41
C PRO A 80 -6.00 7.36 4.06
N LEU A 81 -5.92 8.40 4.90
CA LEU A 81 -5.06 9.56 4.68
C LEU A 81 -3.64 9.35 5.18
N THR A 82 -3.45 8.63 6.29
CA THR A 82 -2.14 8.52 6.95
C THR A 82 -1.52 7.12 6.91
N GLY A 83 -2.29 6.09 6.57
CA GLY A 83 -1.85 4.70 6.60
C GLY A 83 -1.65 4.13 8.01
N VAL A 84 -1.93 4.91 9.07
CA VAL A 84 -1.75 4.49 10.46
C VAL A 84 -2.87 3.55 10.88
N GLN A 85 -2.51 2.45 11.57
CA GLN A 85 -3.48 1.49 12.08
C GLN A 85 -4.49 2.13 13.05
N ILE A 86 -5.76 1.77 12.90
CA ILE A 86 -6.83 2.19 13.80
C ILE A 86 -6.69 1.40 15.11
N PRO A 87 -6.55 2.06 16.29
CA PRO A 87 -6.28 1.38 17.55
C PRO A 87 -7.30 0.29 17.93
N ALA A 88 -8.57 0.48 17.59
CA ALA A 88 -9.65 -0.47 17.88
C ALA A 88 -9.76 -1.61 16.84
N SER A 89 -9.04 -1.53 15.72
CA SER A 89 -9.15 -2.52 14.65
C SER A 89 -8.35 -3.78 14.94
N PRO A 90 -8.96 -4.98 14.86
CA PRO A 90 -8.25 -6.22 15.08
C PRO A 90 -7.33 -6.53 13.91
N LYS A 91 -6.18 -7.14 14.21
CA LYS A 91 -5.31 -7.76 13.20
C LYS A 91 -5.66 -9.24 13.10
N VAL A 92 -6.22 -9.66 11.97
CA VAL A 92 -6.74 -11.03 11.76
C VAL A 92 -6.25 -11.59 10.44
N ARG A 93 -6.19 -12.91 10.30
CA ARG A 93 -5.96 -13.54 8.99
C ARG A 93 -7.26 -13.51 8.18
N GLY A 94 -7.26 -12.77 7.07
CA GLY A 94 -8.47 -12.57 6.26
C GLY A 94 -9.10 -11.21 6.51
N ASP A 95 -10.44 -11.12 6.53
CA ASP A 95 -11.12 -9.83 6.56
C ASP A 95 -11.38 -9.31 7.99
N PRO A 96 -10.82 -8.14 8.39
CA PRO A 96 -11.06 -7.53 9.70
C PRO A 96 -12.38 -6.74 9.80
N ASN A 97 -13.24 -6.76 8.76
CA ASN A 97 -14.50 -6.00 8.69
C ASN A 97 -14.31 -4.48 8.91
N CYS A 98 -13.40 -3.86 8.14
CA CYS A 98 -13.04 -2.45 8.33
C CYS A 98 -14.18 -1.44 8.16
N ASN A 99 -15.30 -1.83 7.54
CA ASN A 99 -16.47 -0.98 7.37
C ASN A 99 -17.04 -0.47 8.71
N GLN A 100 -16.86 -1.22 9.81
CA GLN A 100 -17.29 -0.81 11.14
C GLN A 100 -16.50 0.39 11.68
N PHE A 101 -15.26 0.58 11.20
CA PHE A 101 -14.40 1.70 11.62
C PHE A 101 -14.46 2.89 10.64
N GLN A 102 -15.31 2.79 9.61
CA GLN A 102 -15.45 3.83 8.58
C GLN A 102 -16.26 5.03 9.08
N GLU A 103 -17.16 4.82 10.04
CA GLU A 103 -17.96 5.87 10.69
C GLU A 103 -17.10 6.80 11.56
N GLU A 104 -16.06 6.26 12.21
CA GLU A 104 -15.11 7.04 13.03
C GLU A 104 -14.31 8.08 12.20
N PHE A 105 -14.21 7.87 10.87
CA PHE A 105 -13.62 8.84 9.94
C PHE A 105 -14.62 9.81 9.32
N ARG A 106 -15.93 9.52 9.34
CA ARG A 106 -16.96 10.44 8.85
C ARG A 106 -17.25 11.57 9.84
N GLU A 107 -16.89 11.39 11.11
CA GLU A 107 -17.14 12.38 12.17
C GLU A 107 -15.94 13.29 12.51
N MET A 108 -14.79 13.20 11.81
CA MET A 108 -13.74 14.20 12.00
C MET A 108 -13.95 15.43 11.09
N PRO A 109 -13.96 16.65 11.67
CA PRO A 109 -14.84 17.73 11.22
C PRO A 109 -14.17 18.59 10.15
N THR A 110 -14.88 18.89 9.06
CA THR A 110 -14.67 20.17 8.40
C THR A 110 -15.12 21.26 9.37
N ALA A 111 -14.17 21.78 10.13
CA ALA A 111 -14.23 23.11 10.70
C ALA A 111 -14.31 24.14 9.56
N ALA A 112 -15.51 24.34 9.03
CA ALA A 112 -15.93 25.45 8.20
C ALA A 112 -17.45 25.38 8.16
N THR A 113 -18.17 26.14 8.98
CA THR A 113 -18.54 27.50 8.60
C THR A 113 -19.05 28.21 9.84
N SER A 114 -18.30 29.21 10.30
CA SER A 114 -18.88 30.35 10.99
C SER A 114 -19.79 31.07 9.98
N LEU A 115 -21.05 31.29 10.35
CA LEU A 115 -21.86 32.46 10.00
C LEU A 115 -23.07 32.53 10.93
#